data_AF-A0A7X3HM58-F1
#
_entry.id   AF-A0A7X3HM58-F1
#
_cell.length_a   1.000
_cell.length_b   1.000
_cell.length_c   1.000
_cell.angle_alpha   90.00
_cell.angle_beta   90.00
_cell.angle_gamma   90.00
#
_symmetry.space_group_name_H-M   'P 1'
#
loop_
_entity.id
_entity.type
_entity.pdbx_description
1 polymer ?
#
loop_
_entity_poly.entity_id
_entity_poly.type
_entity_poly.pdbx_seq_one_letter_code
_entity_poly.pdbx_strand_id
1 'polypeptide(L)'
;MSKPRPAIVPAAGTESRSRDFQDTAGSYDRVFARVMATVEGISEAESQEILAFVKSSGSDGLNLAGYFEQVYARYFKGRAWTWTEYDDWARIFAQMGQFPSTWTDIDKPRKPKTRAEELLGQRTADIRAFLDAEGVQYLPTAKKEQLVAIVELTPALADSALWQAVLAKRREEADAALERRPRLLYDLLMRTIAYRAKSERELQRAKAAGVKRFDVMLAIEADRKFVEIARQKDPQAVPPFYPNDFTLLRPIIDNNNTGR
;
A
#
# COMPACT_ATOMS: atom_id res chain seq x y z
N MET A 1 74.01 -7.20 -27.55
CA MET A 1 73.75 -6.92 -26.12
C MET A 1 72.25 -6.72 -25.95
N SER A 2 71.52 -7.77 -25.56
CA SER A 2 70.06 -7.74 -25.40
C SER A 2 69.71 -7.70 -23.91
N LYS A 3 68.97 -6.68 -23.49
CA LYS A 3 68.50 -6.54 -22.11
C LYS A 3 67.43 -7.61 -21.80
N PRO A 4 67.42 -8.20 -20.59
CA PRO A 4 66.38 -9.14 -20.18
C PRO A 4 65.08 -8.38 -19.85
N ARG A 5 63.92 -8.94 -20.28
CA ARG A 5 62.60 -8.48 -19.86
C ARG A 5 62.37 -8.86 -18.38
N PRO A 6 61.79 -7.98 -17.55
CA PRO A 6 61.40 -8.36 -16.20
C PRO A 6 60.13 -9.23 -16.24
N ALA A 7 60.08 -10.20 -15.32
CA ALA A 7 58.94 -11.08 -15.11
C ALA A 7 57.72 -10.29 -14.60
N ILE A 8 56.55 -10.59 -15.17
CA ILE A 8 55.26 -10.05 -14.71
C ILE A 8 54.93 -10.73 -13.38
N VAL A 9 54.99 -9.97 -12.29
CA VAL A 9 54.49 -10.36 -10.98
C VAL A 9 52.96 -10.26 -11.00
N PRO A 10 52.19 -11.31 -10.62
CA PRO A 10 50.75 -11.18 -10.52
C PRO A 10 50.35 -10.47 -9.21
N ALA A 11 49.50 -9.45 -9.40
CA ALA A 11 48.37 -9.02 -8.58
C ALA A 11 48.56 -8.60 -7.11
N ALA A 12 47.99 -7.43 -6.80
CA ALA A 12 47.11 -7.27 -5.64
C ALA A 12 46.01 -6.28 -6.02
N GLY A 13 44.78 -6.75 -6.27
CA GLY A 13 43.68 -5.80 -6.56
C GLY A 13 42.38 -6.37 -7.12
N THR A 14 42.34 -7.62 -7.58
CA THR A 14 41.16 -8.13 -8.28
C THR A 14 40.19 -8.97 -7.43
N GLU A 15 40.54 -9.36 -6.21
CA GLU A 15 39.67 -10.22 -5.38
C GLU A 15 38.67 -9.45 -4.49
N SER A 16 38.82 -8.13 -4.32
CA SER A 16 37.96 -7.37 -3.40
C SER A 16 36.65 -6.87 -4.02
N ARG A 17 36.52 -6.81 -5.36
CA ARG A 17 35.30 -6.26 -6.00
C ARG A 17 34.15 -7.25 -6.12
N SER A 18 34.40 -8.54 -5.91
CA SER A 18 33.39 -9.59 -6.07
C SER A 18 32.65 -9.94 -4.77
N ARG A 19 33.19 -9.58 -3.59
CA ARG A 19 32.53 -9.83 -2.29
C ARG A 19 31.47 -8.79 -1.96
N ASP A 20 31.68 -7.52 -2.30
CA ASP A 20 30.71 -6.45 -1.98
C ASP A 20 29.45 -6.49 -2.88
N PHE A 21 29.50 -7.18 -4.01
CA PHE A 21 28.33 -7.36 -4.89
C PHE A 21 27.39 -8.49 -4.43
N GLN A 22 27.84 -9.38 -3.54
CA GLN A 22 27.07 -10.58 -3.15
C GLN A 22 25.98 -10.30 -2.09
N ASP A 23 26.03 -9.22 -1.30
CA ASP A 23 25.08 -9.04 -0.18
C ASP A 23 23.78 -8.30 -0.54
N THR A 24 23.67 -7.81 -1.78
CA THR A 24 22.41 -7.18 -2.26
C THR A 24 21.37 -8.18 -2.75
N ALA A 25 21.78 -9.42 -3.05
CA ALA A 25 20.92 -10.47 -3.62
C ALA A 25 19.97 -11.12 -2.60
N GLY A 26 20.14 -10.85 -1.30
CA GLY A 26 19.33 -11.42 -0.22
C GLY A 26 18.28 -10.49 0.41
N SER A 27 18.22 -9.21 0.01
CA SER A 27 17.34 -8.24 0.68
C SER A 27 15.86 -8.56 0.49
N TYR A 28 15.46 -9.06 -0.68
CA TYR A 28 14.08 -9.50 -0.88
C TYR A 28 13.74 -10.69 0.01
N ASP A 29 14.56 -11.74 0.01
CA ASP A 29 14.35 -12.95 0.80
C ASP A 29 14.24 -12.63 2.31
N ARG A 30 15.14 -11.77 2.83
CA ARG A 30 15.12 -11.33 4.24
C ARG A 30 13.85 -10.57 4.60
N VAL A 31 13.48 -9.59 3.78
CA VAL A 31 12.27 -8.79 3.99
C VAL A 31 11.02 -9.63 3.87
N PHE A 32 10.95 -10.49 2.86
CA PHE A 32 9.84 -11.40 2.62
C PHE A 32 9.64 -12.31 3.83
N ALA A 33 10.70 -12.98 4.30
CA ALA A 33 10.63 -13.83 5.48
C ALA A 33 10.18 -13.07 6.73
N ARG A 34 10.74 -11.87 6.98
CA ARG A 34 10.37 -11.03 8.13
C ARG A 34 8.89 -10.62 8.10
N VAL A 35 8.38 -10.19 6.95
CA VAL A 35 7.00 -9.71 6.82
C VAL A 35 6.02 -10.88 6.83
N MET A 36 6.31 -11.96 6.09
CA MET A 36 5.44 -13.16 6.08
C MET A 36 5.36 -13.86 7.44
N ALA A 37 6.36 -13.70 8.31
CA ALA A 37 6.26 -14.16 9.70
C ALA A 37 5.15 -13.46 10.51
N THR A 38 4.62 -12.33 10.03
CA THR A 38 3.49 -11.61 10.63
C THR A 38 2.15 -11.96 9.98
N VAL A 39 2.14 -12.88 9.00
CA VAL A 39 0.94 -13.32 8.29
C VAL A 39 0.45 -14.62 8.91
N GLU A 40 -0.80 -14.65 9.37
CA GLU A 40 -1.45 -15.86 9.88
C GLU A 40 -2.33 -16.48 8.78
N GLY A 41 -2.49 -17.81 8.81
CA GLY A 41 -3.27 -18.55 7.81
C GLY A 41 -2.49 -18.98 6.56
N ILE A 42 -1.20 -18.64 6.49
CA ILE A 42 -0.23 -19.12 5.49
C ILE A 42 0.90 -19.86 6.22
N SER A 43 1.17 -21.11 5.81
CA SER A 43 2.25 -21.91 6.40
C SER A 43 3.64 -21.46 5.93
N GLU A 44 4.69 -21.86 6.65
CA GLU A 44 6.07 -21.59 6.25
C GLU A 44 6.40 -22.22 4.88
N ALA A 45 5.92 -23.45 4.63
CA ALA A 45 6.11 -24.11 3.33
C ALA A 45 5.48 -23.30 2.18
N GLU A 46 4.24 -22.83 2.37
CA GLU A 46 3.56 -21.98 1.38
C GLU A 46 4.28 -20.63 1.21
N SER A 47 4.77 -20.05 2.29
CA SER A 47 5.60 -18.83 2.25
C SER A 47 6.83 -19.02 1.36
N GLN A 48 7.53 -20.16 1.49
CA GLN A 48 8.68 -20.49 0.62
C GLN A 48 8.26 -20.72 -0.84
N GLU A 49 7.13 -21.38 -1.09
CA GLU A 49 6.59 -21.53 -2.45
C GLU A 49 6.26 -20.17 -3.08
N ILE A 50 5.64 -19.25 -2.33
CA ILE A 50 5.36 -17.90 -2.77
C ILE A 50 6.66 -17.17 -3.10
N LEU A 51 7.66 -17.22 -2.21
CA LEU A 51 8.96 -16.59 -2.45
C LEU A 51 9.62 -17.11 -3.73
N ALA A 52 9.66 -18.43 -3.93
CA ALA A 52 10.19 -19.04 -5.13
C ALA A 52 9.43 -18.57 -6.39
N PHE A 53 8.10 -18.50 -6.30
CA PHE A 53 7.25 -18.03 -7.38
C PHE A 53 7.55 -16.57 -7.74
N VAL A 54 7.63 -15.68 -6.75
CA VAL A 54 7.97 -14.27 -6.95
C VAL A 54 9.34 -14.13 -7.63
N LYS A 55 10.35 -14.87 -7.15
CA LYS A 55 11.70 -14.83 -7.74
C LYS A 55 11.72 -15.30 -9.19
N SER A 56 10.92 -16.30 -9.53
CA SER A 56 10.79 -16.78 -10.91
C SER A 56 10.18 -15.76 -11.87
N SER A 57 9.39 -14.80 -11.36
CA SER A 57 8.76 -13.74 -12.16
C SER A 57 9.70 -12.57 -12.50
N GLY A 58 10.89 -12.53 -11.91
CA GLY A 58 11.92 -11.51 -12.15
C GLY A 58 11.79 -10.24 -11.29
N SER A 59 12.81 -9.38 -11.38
CA SER A 59 12.88 -8.05 -10.76
C SER A 59 12.82 -8.01 -9.22
N ASP A 60 13.25 -9.06 -8.51
CA ASP A 60 13.24 -9.12 -7.03
C ASP A 60 11.89 -8.67 -6.44
N GLY A 61 10.79 -9.19 -6.99
CA GLY A 61 9.44 -8.85 -6.58
C GLY A 61 8.95 -7.45 -6.98
N LEU A 62 9.71 -6.68 -7.76
CA LEU A 62 9.21 -5.42 -8.36
C LEU A 62 8.38 -5.66 -9.63
N ASN A 63 8.45 -6.86 -10.24
CA ASN A 63 7.55 -7.26 -11.31
C ASN A 63 6.20 -7.72 -10.75
N LEU A 64 5.49 -6.81 -10.09
CA LEU A 64 4.22 -7.11 -9.41
C LEU A 64 3.20 -7.76 -10.35
N ALA A 65 3.12 -7.27 -11.59
CA ALA A 65 2.23 -7.82 -12.61
C ALA A 65 2.52 -9.29 -12.95
N GLY A 66 3.77 -9.73 -12.79
CA GLY A 66 4.20 -11.10 -13.11
C GLY A 66 3.67 -12.17 -12.16
N TYR A 67 3.34 -11.81 -10.90
CA TYR A 67 2.97 -12.80 -9.89
C TYR A 67 1.71 -12.51 -9.07
N PHE A 68 1.25 -11.25 -9.01
CA PHE A 68 0.18 -10.84 -8.08
C PHE A 68 -1.08 -11.69 -8.21
N GLU A 69 -1.57 -11.87 -9.44
CA GLU A 69 -2.82 -12.61 -9.64
C GLU A 69 -2.67 -14.10 -9.32
N GLN A 70 -1.57 -14.72 -9.74
CA GLN A 70 -1.35 -16.15 -9.54
C GLN A 70 -1.13 -16.49 -8.07
N VAL A 71 -0.34 -15.68 -7.36
CA VAL A 71 -0.11 -15.86 -5.93
C VAL A 71 -1.41 -15.62 -5.15
N TYR A 72 -2.15 -14.54 -5.46
CA TYR A 72 -3.44 -14.30 -4.81
C TYR A 72 -4.41 -15.48 -5.01
N ALA A 73 -4.60 -15.88 -6.26
CA ALA A 73 -5.55 -16.94 -6.62
C ALA A 73 -5.22 -18.28 -5.96
N ARG A 74 -3.92 -18.62 -5.82
CA ARG A 74 -3.47 -19.91 -5.29
C ARG A 74 -3.39 -19.95 -3.76
N TYR A 75 -2.93 -18.88 -3.12
CA TYR A 75 -2.58 -18.92 -1.69
C TYR A 75 -3.49 -18.10 -0.79
N PHE A 76 -4.24 -17.12 -1.33
CA PHE A 76 -4.98 -16.15 -0.51
C PHE A 76 -6.49 -16.14 -0.81
N LYS A 77 -6.90 -16.34 -2.07
CA LYS A 77 -8.29 -16.26 -2.49
C LYS A 77 -9.13 -17.35 -1.82
N GLY A 78 -10.24 -16.94 -1.18
CA GLY A 78 -11.16 -17.85 -0.51
C GLY A 78 -10.65 -18.45 0.80
N ARG A 79 -9.50 -17.98 1.32
CA ARG A 79 -8.92 -18.43 2.58
C ARG A 79 -9.08 -17.38 3.67
N ALA A 80 -9.20 -17.84 4.90
CA ALA A 80 -9.08 -16.99 6.08
C ALA A 80 -7.59 -16.79 6.38
N TRP A 81 -7.14 -15.54 6.35
CA TRP A 81 -5.79 -15.13 6.66
C TRP A 81 -5.79 -13.70 7.20
N THR A 82 -4.78 -13.34 7.96
CA THR A 82 -4.62 -12.00 8.54
C THR A 82 -3.18 -11.55 8.41
N TRP A 83 -2.97 -10.23 8.49
CA TRP A 83 -1.64 -9.64 8.51
C TRP A 83 -1.52 -8.79 9.77
N THR A 84 -0.93 -9.37 10.81
CA THR A 84 -0.91 -8.79 12.15
C THR A 84 -0.15 -7.46 12.21
N GLU A 85 0.86 -7.26 11.34
CA GLU A 85 1.54 -5.96 11.24
C GLU A 85 0.59 -4.84 10.77
N TYR A 86 -0.30 -5.13 9.82
CA TYR A 86 -1.31 -4.17 9.37
C TYR A 86 -2.28 -3.84 10.51
N ASP A 87 -2.78 -4.86 11.20
CA ASP A 87 -3.73 -4.70 12.30
C ASP A 87 -3.11 -3.90 13.47
N ASP A 88 -1.83 -4.13 13.76
CA ASP A 88 -1.04 -3.37 14.73
C ASP A 88 -0.96 -1.89 14.38
N TRP A 89 -0.60 -1.57 13.13
CA TRP A 89 -0.51 -0.18 12.67
C TRP A 89 -1.88 0.50 12.65
N ALA A 90 -2.92 -0.20 12.18
CA ALA A 90 -4.30 0.29 12.19
C ALA A 90 -4.72 0.70 13.61
N ARG A 91 -4.42 -0.16 14.60
CA ARG A 91 -4.71 0.09 16.01
C ARG A 91 -3.92 1.26 16.59
N ILE A 92 -2.62 1.37 16.28
CA ILE A 92 -1.78 2.50 16.72
C ILE A 92 -2.37 3.82 16.19
N PHE A 93 -2.70 3.90 14.91
CA PHE A 93 -3.26 5.12 14.31
C PHE A 93 -4.67 5.43 14.83
N ALA A 94 -5.50 4.41 15.08
CA ALA A 94 -6.79 4.59 15.72
C ALA A 94 -6.66 5.18 17.14
N GLN A 95 -5.71 4.68 17.94
CA GLN A 95 -5.43 5.21 19.28
C GLN A 95 -4.92 6.66 19.26
N MET A 96 -4.19 7.04 18.21
CA MET A 96 -3.79 8.43 17.98
C MET A 96 -4.94 9.34 17.54
N GLY A 97 -6.09 8.78 17.16
CA GLY A 97 -7.22 9.52 16.59
C GLY A 97 -6.97 10.08 15.19
N GLN A 98 -5.85 9.70 14.54
CA GLN A 98 -5.50 10.17 13.20
C GLN A 98 -4.68 9.12 12.44
N PHE A 99 -4.92 9.03 11.13
CA PHE A 99 -4.21 8.14 10.22
C PHE A 99 -3.22 8.92 9.33
N PRO A 100 -2.13 8.28 8.87
CA PRO A 100 -1.29 8.80 7.80
C PRO A 100 -2.11 9.17 6.57
N SER A 101 -1.67 10.20 5.85
CA SER A 101 -2.37 10.70 4.66
C SER A 101 -2.51 9.64 3.56
N THR A 102 -1.58 8.69 3.51
CA THR A 102 -1.56 7.59 2.53
C THR A 102 -2.06 6.27 3.10
N TRP A 103 -2.64 6.24 4.30
CA TRP A 103 -3.14 5.00 4.88
C TRP A 103 -4.20 4.35 3.98
N THR A 104 -4.01 3.07 3.65
CA THR A 104 -5.03 2.29 2.94
C THR A 104 -5.87 1.58 3.98
N ASP A 105 -7.04 2.13 4.25
CA ASP A 105 -8.02 1.49 5.12
C ASP A 105 -8.77 0.40 4.34
N ILE A 106 -8.39 -0.86 4.56
CA ILE A 106 -9.01 -2.02 3.90
C ILE A 106 -10.42 -2.31 4.41
N ASP A 107 -10.76 -1.80 5.59
CA ASP A 107 -12.02 -2.06 6.29
C ASP A 107 -13.04 -0.96 6.03
N LYS A 108 -12.58 0.25 5.68
CA LYS A 108 -13.50 1.35 5.40
C LYS A 108 -14.23 1.13 4.07
N PRO A 109 -15.57 1.06 4.09
CA PRO A 109 -16.33 1.38 2.89
C PRO A 109 -15.99 2.81 2.45
N ARG A 110 -16.18 3.12 1.16
CA ARG A 110 -16.11 4.50 0.65
C ARG A 110 -16.84 5.43 1.64
N LYS A 111 -16.26 6.60 1.92
CA LYS A 111 -16.77 7.62 2.86
C LYS A 111 -18.31 7.59 2.88
N PRO A 112 -18.95 7.46 4.07
CA PRO A 112 -20.40 7.36 4.16
C PRO A 112 -21.01 8.53 3.42
N LYS A 113 -21.81 8.21 2.40
CA LYS A 113 -22.49 9.20 1.58
C LYS A 113 -23.57 9.85 2.45
N THR A 114 -23.67 11.16 2.36
CA THR A 114 -24.83 11.91 2.85
C THR A 114 -26.09 11.43 2.14
N ARG A 115 -27.26 11.68 2.75
CA ARG A 115 -28.55 11.33 2.16
C ARG A 115 -28.71 11.89 0.74
N ALA A 116 -28.35 13.17 0.55
CA ALA A 116 -28.31 13.83 -0.74
C ALA A 116 -27.40 13.10 -1.76
N GLU A 117 -26.18 12.74 -1.39
CA GLU A 117 -25.24 12.01 -2.27
C GLU A 117 -25.78 10.64 -2.70
N GLU A 118 -26.53 9.97 -1.85
CA GLU A 118 -27.13 8.68 -2.19
C GLU A 118 -28.31 8.80 -3.14
N LEU A 119 -29.16 9.79 -2.92
CA LEU A 119 -30.27 10.12 -3.83
C LEU A 119 -29.73 10.59 -5.19
N LEU A 120 -28.65 11.38 -5.20
CA LEU A 120 -27.92 11.73 -6.43
C LEU A 120 -27.35 10.49 -7.14
N GLY A 121 -27.16 9.38 -6.44
CA GLY A 121 -26.76 8.09 -7.01
C GLY A 121 -27.87 7.29 -7.68
N GLN A 122 -29.15 7.70 -7.55
CA GLN A 122 -30.32 7.02 -8.14
C GLN A 122 -30.63 7.54 -9.55
N ARG A 123 -31.44 6.82 -10.34
CA ARG A 123 -31.82 7.32 -11.68
C ARG A 123 -32.82 8.46 -11.54
N THR A 124 -32.71 9.47 -12.39
CA THR A 124 -33.63 10.62 -12.39
C THR A 124 -35.10 10.20 -12.59
N ALA A 125 -35.34 9.13 -13.36
CA ALA A 125 -36.68 8.57 -13.55
C ALA A 125 -37.28 8.03 -12.23
N ASP A 126 -36.49 7.34 -11.41
CA ASP A 126 -36.95 6.80 -10.12
C ASP A 126 -37.26 7.92 -9.11
N ILE A 127 -36.45 9.00 -9.14
CA ILE A 127 -36.67 10.21 -8.34
C ILE A 127 -37.99 10.89 -8.71
N ARG A 128 -38.25 11.07 -10.02
CA ARG A 128 -39.49 11.67 -10.51
C ARG A 128 -40.70 10.82 -10.19
N ALA A 129 -40.60 9.50 -10.39
CA ALA A 129 -41.69 8.57 -10.07
C ALA A 129 -42.09 8.64 -8.59
N PHE A 130 -41.13 8.79 -7.67
CA PHE A 130 -41.43 9.01 -6.26
C PHE A 130 -42.16 10.33 -6.03
N LEU A 131 -41.66 11.44 -6.57
CA LEU A 131 -42.32 12.75 -6.42
C LEU A 131 -43.74 12.77 -7.01
N ASP A 132 -43.93 12.12 -8.15
CA ASP A 132 -45.23 11.97 -8.81
C ASP A 132 -46.19 11.14 -7.95
N ALA A 133 -45.72 10.05 -7.35
CA ALA A 133 -46.52 9.19 -6.46
C ALA A 133 -46.96 9.91 -5.18
N GLU A 134 -46.13 10.80 -4.65
CA GLU A 134 -46.43 11.64 -3.48
C GLU A 134 -47.20 12.92 -3.84
N GLY A 135 -47.54 13.14 -5.12
CA GLY A 135 -48.27 14.32 -5.58
C GLY A 135 -47.50 15.63 -5.45
N VAL A 136 -46.17 15.58 -5.38
CA VAL A 136 -45.31 16.75 -5.22
C VAL A 136 -45.07 17.42 -6.56
N GLN A 137 -45.40 18.71 -6.66
CA GLN A 137 -45.15 19.49 -7.88
C GLN A 137 -43.70 19.93 -7.99
N TYR A 138 -43.13 19.77 -9.18
CA TYR A 138 -41.79 20.24 -9.52
C TYR A 138 -41.76 20.74 -10.97
N LEU A 139 -40.78 21.58 -11.31
CA LEU A 139 -40.62 22.06 -12.69
C LEU A 139 -40.18 20.90 -13.60
N PRO A 140 -40.77 20.72 -14.80
CA PRO A 140 -40.34 19.66 -15.73
C PRO A 140 -38.86 19.76 -16.13
N THR A 141 -38.32 20.98 -16.11
CA THR A 141 -36.93 21.34 -16.41
C THR A 141 -36.00 21.32 -15.18
N ALA A 142 -36.50 20.93 -14.00
CA ALA A 142 -35.72 20.88 -12.78
C ALA A 142 -34.53 19.92 -12.93
N LYS A 143 -33.36 20.39 -12.50
CA LYS A 143 -32.13 19.59 -12.46
C LYS A 143 -32.21 18.56 -11.34
N LYS A 144 -31.40 17.50 -11.44
CA LYS A 144 -31.42 16.38 -10.50
C LYS A 144 -31.19 16.82 -9.06
N GLU A 145 -30.29 17.76 -8.85
CA GLU A 145 -29.96 18.31 -7.53
C GLU A 145 -31.17 19.02 -6.90
N GLN A 146 -31.97 19.72 -7.71
CA GLN A 146 -33.20 20.36 -7.25
C GLN A 146 -34.28 19.32 -6.91
N LEU A 147 -34.41 18.28 -7.75
CA LEU A 147 -35.32 17.17 -7.47
C LEU A 147 -34.93 16.46 -6.17
N VAL A 148 -33.64 16.19 -5.95
CA VAL A 148 -33.13 15.58 -4.71
C VAL A 148 -33.44 16.44 -3.49
N ALA A 149 -33.25 17.76 -3.58
CA ALA A 149 -33.58 18.67 -2.48
C ALA A 149 -35.07 18.62 -2.11
N ILE A 150 -35.96 18.49 -3.11
CA ILE A 150 -37.41 18.33 -2.88
C ILE A 150 -37.71 16.97 -2.24
N VAL A 151 -37.08 15.90 -2.75
CA VAL A 151 -37.20 14.54 -2.22
C VAL A 151 -36.80 14.47 -0.74
N GLU A 152 -35.70 15.12 -0.35
CA GLU A 152 -35.23 15.13 1.05
C GLU A 152 -36.23 15.77 2.03
N LEU A 153 -37.05 16.70 1.55
CA LEU A 153 -38.09 17.38 2.32
C LEU A 153 -39.43 16.62 2.31
N THR A 154 -39.55 15.54 1.53
CA THR A 154 -40.80 14.78 1.38
C THR A 154 -40.90 13.73 2.50
N PRO A 155 -41.91 13.79 3.40
CA PRO A 155 -41.98 12.94 4.61
C PRO A 155 -41.99 11.43 4.33
N ALA A 156 -42.65 11.00 3.25
CA ALA A 156 -42.81 9.59 2.88
C ALA A 156 -41.53 8.93 2.34
N LEU A 157 -40.44 9.68 2.17
CA LEU A 157 -39.20 9.15 1.58
C LEU A 157 -38.69 7.90 2.31
N ALA A 158 -38.74 7.86 3.64
CA ALA A 158 -38.17 6.74 4.42
C ALA A 158 -38.80 5.38 4.08
N ASP A 159 -40.09 5.36 3.79
CA ASP A 159 -40.86 4.14 3.49
C ASP A 159 -41.01 3.89 1.99
N SER A 160 -40.49 4.81 1.16
CA SER A 160 -40.62 4.74 -0.29
C SER A 160 -39.75 3.64 -0.93
N ALA A 161 -40.20 3.14 -2.08
CA ALA A 161 -39.41 2.24 -2.92
C ALA A 161 -38.06 2.85 -3.34
N LEU A 162 -38.01 4.18 -3.53
CA LEU A 162 -36.78 4.90 -3.85
C LEU A 162 -35.73 4.77 -2.74
N TRP A 163 -36.14 4.94 -1.48
CA TRP A 163 -35.22 4.80 -0.35
C TRP A 163 -34.87 3.34 -0.07
N GLN A 164 -35.79 2.40 -0.25
CA GLN A 164 -35.48 0.97 -0.17
C GLN A 164 -34.44 0.55 -1.21
N ALA A 165 -34.48 1.10 -2.43
CA ALA A 165 -33.44 0.88 -3.45
C ALA A 165 -32.07 1.44 -3.03
N VAL A 166 -32.04 2.60 -2.37
CA VAL A 166 -30.81 3.15 -1.76
C VAL A 166 -30.25 2.19 -0.71
N LEU A 167 -31.09 1.70 0.20
CA LEU A 167 -30.68 0.76 1.25
C LEU A 167 -30.20 -0.58 0.68
N ALA A 168 -30.84 -1.10 -0.36
CA ALA A 168 -30.40 -2.31 -1.06
C ALA A 168 -29.00 -2.12 -1.67
N LYS A 169 -28.79 -1.02 -2.40
CA LYS A 169 -27.48 -0.67 -2.96
C LYS A 169 -26.39 -0.49 -1.89
N ARG A 170 -26.73 0.06 -0.72
CA ARG A 170 -25.80 0.13 0.42
C ARG A 170 -25.35 -1.25 0.88
N ARG A 171 -26.28 -2.22 0.96
CA ARG A 171 -25.96 -3.60 1.35
C ARG A 171 -25.07 -4.25 0.30
N GLU A 172 -25.40 -4.12 -0.98
CA GLU A 172 -24.56 -4.60 -2.08
C GLU A 172 -23.15 -3.98 -2.07
N GLU A 173 -23.04 -2.66 -1.83
CA GLU A 173 -21.75 -1.98 -1.69
C GLU A 173 -20.95 -2.50 -0.49
N ALA A 174 -21.61 -2.86 0.62
CA ALA A 174 -20.97 -3.44 1.80
C ALA A 174 -20.49 -4.88 1.54
N ASP A 175 -21.31 -5.72 0.91
CA ASP A 175 -20.95 -7.08 0.54
C ASP A 175 -19.77 -7.08 -0.45
N ALA A 176 -19.83 -6.22 -1.47
CA ALA A 176 -18.73 -6.04 -2.42
C ALA A 176 -17.44 -5.52 -1.76
N ALA A 177 -17.54 -4.73 -0.68
CA ALA A 177 -16.37 -4.30 0.09
C ALA A 177 -15.74 -5.47 0.86
N LEU A 178 -16.56 -6.32 1.49
CA LEU A 178 -16.11 -7.53 2.18
C LEU A 178 -15.40 -8.49 1.21
N GLU A 179 -15.93 -8.67 0.01
CA GLU A 179 -15.31 -9.52 -1.02
C GLU A 179 -13.97 -8.96 -1.53
N ARG A 180 -13.81 -7.63 -1.56
CA ARG A 180 -12.58 -6.97 -2.01
C ARG A 180 -11.51 -6.90 -0.93
N ARG A 181 -11.90 -6.94 0.34
CA ARG A 181 -10.99 -6.77 1.49
C ARG A 181 -9.77 -7.70 1.43
N PRO A 182 -9.90 -9.04 1.23
CA PRO A 182 -8.74 -9.93 1.15
C PRO A 182 -7.80 -9.55 0.01
N ARG A 183 -8.35 -9.09 -1.12
CA ARG A 183 -7.53 -8.66 -2.26
C ARG A 183 -6.75 -7.38 -1.96
N LEU A 184 -7.40 -6.40 -1.35
CA LEU A 184 -6.76 -5.14 -0.97
C LEU A 184 -5.64 -5.36 0.04
N LEU A 185 -5.88 -6.19 1.06
CA LEU A 185 -4.87 -6.54 2.05
C LEU A 185 -3.69 -7.27 1.41
N TYR A 186 -3.96 -8.22 0.51
CA TYR A 186 -2.93 -8.93 -0.26
C TYR A 186 -2.06 -7.99 -1.10
N ASP A 187 -2.70 -7.11 -1.88
CA ASP A 187 -1.99 -6.17 -2.75
C ASP A 187 -1.10 -5.24 -1.91
N LEU A 188 -1.59 -4.81 -0.75
CA LEU A 188 -0.85 -3.97 0.20
C LEU A 188 0.33 -4.72 0.81
N LEU A 189 0.15 -5.97 1.24
CA LEU A 189 1.20 -6.85 1.77
C LEU A 189 2.34 -7.00 0.75
N MET A 190 2.02 -7.43 -0.47
CA MET A 190 3.05 -7.70 -1.48
C MET A 190 3.79 -6.44 -1.94
N ARG A 191 3.10 -5.30 -2.03
CA ARG A 191 3.75 -4.00 -2.29
C ARG A 191 4.67 -3.60 -1.15
N THR A 192 4.23 -3.75 0.09
CA THR A 192 5.04 -3.41 1.28
C THR A 192 6.34 -4.21 1.30
N ILE A 193 6.28 -5.53 1.03
CA ILE A 193 7.47 -6.38 0.91
C ILE A 193 8.40 -5.87 -0.20
N ALA A 194 7.88 -5.64 -1.40
CA ALA A 194 8.69 -5.22 -2.55
C ALA A 194 9.39 -3.86 -2.33
N TYR A 195 8.67 -2.89 -1.76
CA TYR A 195 9.25 -1.57 -1.48
C TYR A 195 10.25 -1.60 -0.32
N ARG A 196 10.01 -2.40 0.73
CA ARG A 196 11.00 -2.57 1.83
C ARG A 196 12.27 -3.21 1.30
N ALA A 197 12.16 -4.27 0.50
CA ALA A 197 13.29 -4.92 -0.12
C ALA A 197 14.10 -3.97 -1.01
N LYS A 198 13.40 -3.12 -1.79
CA LYS A 198 14.03 -2.06 -2.58
C LYS A 198 14.80 -1.09 -1.70
N SER A 199 14.19 -0.55 -0.65
CA SER A 199 14.82 0.42 0.26
C SER A 199 16.02 -0.18 1.01
N GLU A 200 15.92 -1.44 1.48
CA GLU A 200 17.05 -2.12 2.13
C GLU A 200 18.24 -2.25 1.17
N ARG A 201 17.98 -2.64 -0.08
CA ARG A 201 19.02 -2.75 -1.12
C ARG A 201 19.63 -1.40 -1.47
N GLU A 202 18.82 -0.35 -1.61
CA GLU A 202 19.31 1.00 -1.90
C GLU A 202 20.15 1.54 -0.74
N LEU A 203 19.72 1.31 0.51
CA LEU A 203 20.49 1.66 1.70
C LEU A 203 21.83 0.93 1.75
N GLN A 204 21.84 -0.39 1.50
CA GLN A 204 23.08 -1.19 1.47
C GLN A 204 24.03 -0.69 0.38
N ARG A 205 23.53 -0.43 -0.84
CA ARG A 205 24.34 0.13 -1.94
C ARG A 205 24.93 1.48 -1.58
N ALA A 206 24.13 2.36 -0.98
CA ALA A 206 24.60 3.69 -0.57
C ALA A 206 25.66 3.60 0.53
N LYS A 207 25.47 2.73 1.53
CA LYS A 207 26.48 2.46 2.58
C LYS A 207 27.78 1.90 2.00
N ALA A 208 27.69 0.96 1.04
CA ALA A 208 28.87 0.42 0.33
C ALA A 208 29.60 1.50 -0.48
N ALA A 209 28.87 2.50 -0.99
CA ALA A 209 29.44 3.69 -1.63
C ALA A 209 30.02 4.72 -0.64
N GLY A 210 30.01 4.44 0.67
CA GLY A 210 30.58 5.32 1.70
C GLY A 210 29.62 6.38 2.26
N VAL A 211 28.33 6.34 1.91
CA VAL A 211 27.33 7.26 2.48
C VAL A 211 27.12 6.95 3.96
N LYS A 212 27.33 7.95 4.81
CA LYS A 212 27.22 7.82 6.28
C LYS A 212 25.90 8.34 6.84
N ARG A 213 25.24 9.26 6.14
CA ARG A 213 24.04 9.94 6.62
C ARG A 213 22.91 9.87 5.59
N PHE A 214 21.70 9.68 6.10
CA PHE A 214 20.48 9.66 5.31
C PHE A 214 19.45 10.56 5.97
N ASP A 215 18.85 11.45 5.18
CA ASP A 215 17.72 12.26 5.62
C ASP A 215 16.41 11.55 5.24
N VAL A 216 15.40 11.65 6.11
CA VAL A 216 14.06 11.17 5.84
C VAL A 216 13.33 12.17 4.94
N MET A 217 12.89 11.71 3.77
CA MET A 217 12.07 12.49 2.85
C MET A 217 10.62 12.02 2.89
N LEU A 218 9.74 12.93 3.30
CA LEU A 218 8.30 12.70 3.36
C LEU A 218 7.64 13.28 2.11
N ALA A 219 6.64 12.56 1.57
CA ALA A 219 5.76 13.13 0.55
C ALA A 219 4.83 14.20 1.15
N ILE A 220 4.38 13.99 2.39
CA ILE A 220 3.49 14.89 3.13
C ILE A 220 4.09 15.10 4.52
N GLU A 221 4.49 16.34 4.82
CA GLU A 221 5.20 16.68 6.06
C GLU A 221 4.35 16.43 7.32
N ALA A 222 3.01 16.55 7.21
CA ALA A 222 2.09 16.24 8.30
C ALA A 222 2.17 14.77 8.78
N ASP A 223 2.72 13.87 7.95
CA ASP A 223 2.88 12.46 8.28
C ASP A 223 4.16 12.17 9.10
N ARG A 224 5.01 13.18 9.37
CA ARG A 224 6.28 13.02 10.11
C ARG A 224 6.12 12.27 11.42
N LYS A 225 5.09 12.60 12.19
CA LYS A 225 4.82 11.96 13.50
C LYS A 225 4.61 10.46 13.41
N PHE A 226 4.00 9.95 12.32
CA PHE A 226 3.78 8.51 12.15
C PHE A 226 5.10 7.80 11.85
N VAL A 227 5.96 8.42 11.06
CA VAL A 227 7.31 7.93 10.79
C VAL A 227 8.18 7.93 12.05
N GLU A 228 8.08 8.97 12.87
CA GLU A 228 8.80 9.04 14.16
C GLU A 228 8.39 7.92 15.11
N ILE A 229 7.10 7.61 15.22
CA ILE A 229 6.59 6.48 16.01
C ILE A 229 7.15 5.16 15.50
N ALA A 230 7.17 4.96 14.18
CA ALA A 230 7.74 3.75 13.60
C ALA A 230 9.24 3.60 13.85
N ARG A 231 9.99 4.70 13.78
CA ARG A 231 11.41 4.70 14.12
C ARG A 231 11.68 4.52 15.61
N GLN A 232 10.75 4.89 16.49
CA GLN A 232 10.84 4.57 17.91
C GLN A 232 10.59 3.07 18.17
N LYS A 233 9.64 2.46 17.45
CA LYS A 233 9.35 1.02 17.53
C LYS A 233 10.52 0.18 16.99
N ASP A 234 11.11 0.60 15.87
CA ASP A 234 12.31 -0.03 15.30
C ASP A 234 13.27 1.04 14.75
N PRO A 235 14.33 1.39 15.50
CA PRO A 235 15.34 2.37 15.07
C PRO A 235 16.14 1.94 13.84
N GLN A 236 16.15 0.64 13.50
CA GLN A 236 16.86 0.09 12.35
C GLN A 236 15.94 -0.13 11.14
N ALA A 237 14.64 0.15 11.27
CA ALA A 237 13.70 0.02 10.17
C ALA A 237 14.10 0.90 8.99
N VAL A 238 13.79 0.41 7.79
CA VAL A 238 13.87 1.19 6.55
C VAL A 238 12.47 1.38 5.99
N PRO A 239 12.22 2.47 5.22
CA PRO A 239 10.94 2.66 4.58
C PRO A 239 10.56 1.52 3.62
N PRO A 240 9.26 1.26 3.39
CA PRO A 240 8.13 1.83 4.11
C PRO A 240 8.10 1.37 5.57
N PHE A 241 7.97 2.34 6.49
CA PHE A 241 7.98 2.10 7.93
C PHE A 241 6.71 1.42 8.44
N TYR A 242 5.61 1.63 7.74
CA TYR A 242 4.30 0.99 7.95
C TYR A 242 3.65 0.73 6.58
N PRO A 243 2.57 -0.08 6.50
CA PRO A 243 1.91 -0.38 5.23
C PRO A 243 1.50 0.89 4.46
N ASN A 244 1.81 0.94 3.16
CA ASN A 244 1.58 2.09 2.27
C ASN A 244 2.28 3.42 2.64
N ASP A 245 3.35 3.35 3.43
CA ASP A 245 4.26 4.49 3.61
C ASP A 245 5.04 4.79 2.31
N PHE A 246 5.15 6.07 1.94
CA PHE A 246 5.91 6.52 0.76
C PHE A 246 7.18 7.28 1.13
N THR A 247 7.61 7.20 2.38
CA THR A 247 8.84 7.80 2.86
C THR A 247 10.05 7.25 2.10
N LEU A 248 10.98 8.13 1.76
CA LEU A 248 12.25 7.77 1.10
C LEU A 248 13.44 8.17 1.98
N LEU A 249 14.55 7.47 1.80
CA LEU A 249 15.83 7.86 2.39
C LEU A 249 16.66 8.59 1.35
N ARG A 250 16.99 9.85 1.62
CA ARG A 250 17.90 10.64 0.78
C ARG A 250 19.33 10.52 1.32
N PRO A 251 20.28 9.98 0.55
CA PRO A 251 21.69 9.98 0.96
C PRO A 251 22.21 11.41 1.06
N ILE A 252 22.96 11.71 2.11
CA ILE A 252 23.67 12.98 2.27
C ILE A 252 25.14 12.75 1.99
N ILE A 253 25.64 13.44 0.97
CA ILE A 253 27.04 13.43 0.58
C ILE A 253 27.70 14.64 1.24
N ASP A 254 28.49 14.38 2.28
CA ASP A 254 29.31 15.42 2.90
C ASP A 254 30.46 15.75 1.94
N ASN A 255 30.33 16.81 1.15
CA ASN A 255 31.41 17.35 0.34
C ASN A 255 32.41 18.09 1.25
N ASN A 256 33.17 17.38 2.08
CA ASN A 256 34.32 17.94 2.80
C ASN A 256 35.51 18.12 1.86
N ASN A 257 35.31 18.85 0.77
CA ASN A 257 36.36 19.32 -0.13
C ASN A 257 36.11 20.78 -0.52
N THR A 258 35.91 21.64 0.48
CA THR A 258 36.35 23.03 0.35
C THR A 258 37.87 23.04 0.54
N GLY A 259 38.57 22.79 -0.57
CA GLY A 259 40.01 23.03 -0.64
C GLY A 259 40.30 24.47 -0.27
N ARG A 260 41.09 24.64 0.79
CA ARG A 260 42.00 25.78 0.94
C ARG A 260 43.36 25.35 0.40
#